data_AF-A0A4Z0LBB6-F1
#
_entry.id   AF-A0A4Z0LBB6-F1
#
_cell.length_a   1.000
_cell.length_b   1.000
_cell.length_c   1.000
_cell.angle_alpha   90.00
_cell.angle_beta   90.00
_cell.angle_gamma   90.00
#
_symmetry.space_group_name_H-M   'P 1'
#
loop_
_entity.id
_entity.type
_entity.pdbx_description
1 polymer ?
#
loop_
_entity_poly.entity_id
_entity_poly.type
_entity_poly.pdbx_seq_one_letter_code
_entity_poly.pdbx_strand_id
1 'polypeptide(L)'
;MIQFDIYRDSTKEIYADDIPEFSGSENWGNLSSKFLFIFSRLDYLNDTLVSICEKVEIYNVNFKERNGLTSKKTKIAPYIEIIHVMSDLRMIVDELIALLYIVEKRKVLGDYPSKIEIESIGNLLGKWNERKFDDVRFFIDYKDFLKNVNDITNTYKHSFINDHIVFYRQLDKPTVYAIRNFNGEFDKQKNKLTAIPLENIVNGFNKMFKEYRILLKEMTYEQIVNDFEKKKNL
;
A
#
# COMPACT_ATOMS: atom_id res chain seq x y z
N MET A 1 -15.68 2.08 -10.23
CA MET A 1 -15.63 1.05 -9.17
C MET A 1 -14.25 1.14 -8.56
N ILE A 2 -14.15 1.20 -7.23
CA ILE A 2 -12.84 1.29 -6.55
C ILE A 2 -12.18 -0.09 -6.65
N GLN A 3 -11.01 -0.17 -7.29
CA GLN A 3 -10.24 -1.42 -7.42
C GLN A 3 -8.74 -1.14 -7.53
N PHE A 4 -7.93 -2.09 -7.09
CA PHE A 4 -6.51 -2.18 -7.41
C PHE A 4 -6.32 -2.68 -8.85
N ASP A 5 -5.55 -1.93 -9.65
CA ASP A 5 -5.38 -2.18 -11.08
C ASP A 5 -4.29 -3.24 -11.34
N ILE A 6 -4.66 -4.50 -11.08
CA ILE A 6 -3.76 -5.66 -11.25
C ILE A 6 -4.11 -6.54 -12.45
N TYR A 7 -5.30 -6.40 -13.04
CA TYR A 7 -5.74 -7.19 -14.19
C TYR A 7 -5.52 -6.43 -15.51
N ARG A 8 -5.20 -7.17 -16.59
CA ARG A 8 -5.04 -6.59 -17.94
C ARG A 8 -6.37 -6.38 -18.65
N ASP A 9 -7.34 -7.21 -18.34
CA ASP A 9 -8.64 -7.25 -19.01
C ASP A 9 -9.75 -7.68 -18.05
N SER A 10 -10.96 -7.88 -18.59
CA SER A 10 -12.16 -8.21 -17.84
C SER A 10 -12.21 -9.63 -17.30
N THR A 11 -11.27 -10.52 -17.67
CA THR A 11 -11.22 -11.90 -17.14
C THR A 11 -10.84 -11.93 -15.66
N LYS A 12 -10.24 -10.85 -15.15
CA LYS A 12 -9.64 -10.76 -13.81
C LYS A 12 -8.55 -11.80 -13.56
N GLU A 13 -7.87 -12.24 -14.62
CA GLU A 13 -6.70 -13.10 -14.50
C GLU A 13 -5.42 -12.28 -14.23
N ILE A 14 -4.52 -12.86 -13.45
CA ILE A 14 -3.18 -12.35 -13.22
C ILE A 14 -2.23 -13.06 -14.16
N TYR A 15 -1.62 -12.32 -15.08
CA TYR A 15 -0.71 -12.89 -16.08
C TYR A 15 0.69 -13.01 -15.51
N ALA A 16 1.37 -14.14 -15.80
CA ALA A 16 2.75 -14.37 -15.38
C ALA A 16 3.69 -13.26 -15.89
N ASP A 17 3.46 -12.78 -17.12
CA ASP A 17 4.19 -11.66 -17.72
C ASP A 17 4.11 -10.35 -16.93
N ASP A 18 3.18 -10.18 -15.99
CA ASP A 18 3.11 -8.99 -15.12
C ASP A 18 4.00 -9.09 -13.88
N ILE A 19 4.53 -10.27 -13.60
CA ILE A 19 5.38 -10.56 -12.44
C ILE A 19 6.84 -10.34 -12.87
N PRO A 20 7.61 -9.46 -12.20
CA PRO A 20 9.04 -9.33 -12.45
C PRO A 20 9.76 -10.65 -12.16
N GLU A 21 10.63 -11.04 -13.08
CA GLU A 21 11.54 -12.15 -12.91
C GLU A 21 12.78 -11.67 -12.18
N PHE A 22 13.22 -12.36 -11.13
CA PHE A 22 14.42 -12.01 -10.39
C PHE A 22 15.50 -13.07 -10.60
N SER A 23 16.77 -12.66 -10.66
CA SER A 23 17.89 -13.60 -10.59
C SER A 23 17.82 -14.41 -9.28
N GLY A 24 18.34 -15.64 -9.32
CA GLY A 24 18.38 -16.50 -8.14
C GLY A 24 19.11 -15.82 -6.97
N SER A 25 18.59 -16.02 -5.76
CA SER A 25 19.20 -15.51 -4.53
C SER A 25 19.37 -16.63 -3.51
N GLU A 26 20.57 -16.76 -2.96
CA GLU A 26 20.84 -17.67 -1.84
C GLU A 26 20.26 -17.16 -0.52
N ASN A 27 20.25 -15.83 -0.33
CA ASN A 27 19.85 -15.19 0.93
C ASN A 27 18.36 -14.83 1.00
N TRP A 28 17.71 -14.57 -0.14
CA TRP A 28 16.37 -13.98 -0.19
C TRP A 28 15.28 -14.91 -0.76
N GLY A 29 15.67 -16.12 -1.19
CA GLY A 29 14.75 -17.08 -1.78
C GLY A 29 14.16 -16.60 -3.11
N ASN A 30 12.93 -17.03 -3.41
CA ASN A 30 12.27 -16.70 -4.67
C ASN A 30 11.53 -15.34 -4.59
N LEU A 31 12.20 -14.28 -5.04
CA LEU A 31 11.67 -12.92 -5.06
C LEU A 31 10.51 -12.74 -6.06
N SER A 32 10.46 -13.50 -7.17
CA SER A 32 9.30 -13.49 -8.08
C SER A 32 8.05 -14.01 -7.38
N SER A 33 8.17 -15.08 -6.57
CA SER A 33 7.06 -15.56 -5.75
C SER A 33 6.62 -14.55 -4.70
N LYS A 34 7.55 -13.75 -4.17
CA LYS A 34 7.20 -12.63 -3.26
C LYS A 34 6.34 -11.59 -3.96
N PHE A 35 6.65 -11.26 -5.21
CA PHE A 35 5.85 -10.31 -5.99
C PHE A 35 4.51 -10.88 -6.43
N LEU A 36 4.44 -12.17 -6.80
CA LEU A 36 3.18 -12.86 -7.02
C LEU A 36 2.27 -12.80 -5.80
N PHE A 37 2.84 -12.99 -4.60
CA PHE A 37 2.08 -12.87 -3.34
C PHE A 37 1.49 -11.46 -3.14
N ILE A 38 2.18 -10.40 -3.55
CA ILE A 38 1.63 -9.04 -3.56
C ILE A 38 0.39 -8.97 -4.46
N PHE A 39 0.44 -9.55 -5.66
CA PHE A 39 -0.72 -9.62 -6.56
C PHE A 39 -1.90 -10.36 -5.93
N SER A 40 -1.66 -11.54 -5.35
CA SER A 40 -2.71 -12.31 -4.67
C SER A 40 -3.33 -11.55 -3.49
N ARG A 41 -2.55 -10.75 -2.76
CA ARG A 41 -3.09 -9.88 -1.70
C ARG A 41 -3.94 -8.76 -2.28
N LEU A 42 -3.51 -8.11 -3.35
CA LEU A 42 -4.30 -7.06 -4.01
C LEU A 42 -5.61 -7.60 -4.58
N ASP A 43 -5.61 -8.82 -5.11
CA ASP A 43 -6.81 -9.54 -5.57
C ASP A 43 -7.80 -9.77 -4.41
N TYR A 44 -7.34 -10.30 -3.30
CA TYR A 44 -8.15 -10.43 -2.08
C TYR A 44 -8.69 -9.08 -1.57
N LEU A 45 -7.87 -8.03 -1.63
CA LEU A 45 -8.32 -6.69 -1.23
C LEU A 45 -9.35 -6.11 -2.21
N ASN A 46 -9.34 -6.47 -3.50
CA ASN A 46 -10.39 -6.06 -4.44
C ASN A 46 -11.77 -6.57 -4.00
N ASP A 47 -11.87 -7.83 -3.58
CA ASP A 47 -13.12 -8.38 -3.03
C ASP A 47 -13.55 -7.63 -1.75
N THR A 48 -12.57 -7.27 -0.92
CA THR A 48 -12.82 -6.46 0.28
C THR A 48 -13.35 -5.06 -0.07
N LEU A 49 -12.79 -4.41 -1.10
CA LEU A 49 -13.25 -3.10 -1.59
C LEU A 49 -14.69 -3.13 -2.11
N VAL A 50 -15.06 -4.19 -2.83
CA VAL A 50 -16.45 -4.42 -3.28
C VAL A 50 -17.37 -4.51 -2.06
N SER A 51 -17.00 -5.33 -1.07
CA SER A 51 -17.80 -5.50 0.14
C SER A 51 -17.97 -4.20 0.95
N ILE A 52 -16.93 -3.39 1.05
CA ILE A 52 -16.99 -2.07 1.70
C ILE A 52 -18.01 -1.19 0.98
N CYS A 53 -17.95 -1.12 -0.35
CA CYS A 53 -18.85 -0.27 -1.15
C CYS A 53 -20.32 -0.68 -0.96
N GLU A 54 -20.62 -1.98 -1.06
CA GLU A 54 -21.97 -2.52 -0.85
C GLU A 54 -22.50 -2.18 0.55
N LYS A 55 -21.67 -2.36 1.59
CA LYS A 55 -22.09 -2.08 2.97
C LYS A 55 -22.32 -0.58 3.23
N VAL A 56 -21.53 0.29 2.60
CA VAL A 56 -21.73 1.74 2.67
C VAL A 56 -22.99 2.16 1.92
N GLU A 57 -23.28 1.58 0.77
CA GLU A 57 -24.52 1.82 0.03
C GLU A 57 -25.75 1.39 0.85
N ILE A 58 -25.73 0.18 1.40
CA ILE A 58 -26.78 -0.34 2.29
C ILE A 58 -26.96 0.59 3.50
N TYR A 59 -25.86 1.10 4.07
CA TYR A 59 -25.92 2.06 5.17
C TYR A 59 -26.65 3.35 4.75
N ASN A 60 -26.30 3.91 3.60
CA ASN A 60 -26.89 5.15 3.10
C ASN A 60 -28.38 5.02 2.80
N VAL A 61 -28.80 3.92 2.18
CA VAL A 61 -30.21 3.64 1.91
C VAL A 61 -30.99 3.57 3.23
N ASN A 62 -30.51 2.75 4.19
CA ASN A 62 -31.17 2.62 5.49
C ASN A 62 -31.21 3.93 6.28
N PHE A 63 -30.14 4.74 6.21
CA PHE A 63 -30.07 6.02 6.90
C PHE A 63 -31.12 7.00 6.36
N LYS A 64 -31.27 7.09 5.03
CA LYS A 64 -32.26 7.92 4.34
C LYS A 64 -33.70 7.47 4.61
N GLU A 65 -33.96 6.16 4.59
CA GLU A 65 -35.31 5.62 4.81
C GLU A 65 -35.81 5.73 6.25
N ARG A 66 -34.90 5.76 7.24
CA ARG A 66 -35.25 5.65 8.67
C ARG A 66 -35.05 6.92 9.50
N ASN A 67 -34.90 8.08 8.86
CA ASN A 67 -34.59 9.35 9.56
C ASN A 67 -33.43 9.21 10.57
N GLY A 68 -32.38 8.45 10.21
CA GLY A 68 -31.20 8.26 11.06
C GLY A 68 -31.28 7.22 12.19
N LEU A 69 -32.36 6.42 12.29
CA LEU A 69 -32.46 5.34 13.29
C LEU A 69 -31.84 4.02 12.80
N THR A 70 -30.76 3.59 13.44
CA THR A 70 -29.92 2.47 13.02
C THR A 70 -30.51 1.09 13.36
N SER A 71 -30.60 0.19 12.37
CA SER A 71 -30.85 -1.23 12.59
C SER A 71 -29.64 -1.90 13.27
N LYS A 72 -29.84 -3.02 13.98
CA LYS A 72 -28.76 -3.78 14.64
C LYS A 72 -27.70 -4.35 13.67
N LYS A 73 -27.92 -4.35 12.35
CA LYS A 73 -27.14 -5.15 11.39
C LYS A 73 -25.93 -4.46 10.77
N THR A 74 -25.81 -3.14 10.82
CA THR A 74 -24.70 -2.43 10.13
C THR A 74 -24.22 -1.26 10.97
N LYS A 75 -23.14 -1.42 11.75
CA LYS A 75 -22.66 -0.33 12.62
C LYS A 75 -21.17 0.01 12.53
N ILE A 76 -20.27 -0.91 12.14
CA ILE A 76 -18.85 -0.57 12.04
C ILE A 76 -18.05 -1.41 11.02
N ALA A 77 -18.66 -2.44 10.44
CA ALA A 77 -17.97 -3.39 9.57
C ALA A 77 -17.19 -2.74 8.39
N PRO A 78 -17.76 -1.79 7.62
CA PRO A 78 -16.98 -1.18 6.54
C PRO A 78 -15.81 -0.33 7.05
N TYR A 79 -15.89 0.25 8.26
CA TYR A 79 -14.77 0.95 8.87
C TYR A 79 -13.63 0.00 9.26
N ILE A 80 -13.96 -1.15 9.86
CA ILE A 80 -12.99 -2.20 10.19
C ILE A 80 -12.30 -2.72 8.91
N GLU A 81 -13.08 -2.96 7.86
CA GLU A 81 -12.55 -3.42 6.57
C GLU A 81 -11.65 -2.36 5.93
N ILE A 82 -11.98 -1.07 6.03
CA ILE A 82 -11.08 0.01 5.59
C ILE A 82 -9.77 0.00 6.39
N ILE A 83 -9.79 -0.24 7.70
CA ILE A 83 -8.56 -0.37 8.51
C ILE A 83 -7.71 -1.54 8.01
N HIS A 84 -8.33 -2.69 7.73
CA HIS A 84 -7.62 -3.86 7.19
C HIS A 84 -7.01 -3.55 5.83
N VAL A 85 -7.79 -2.99 4.89
CA VAL A 85 -7.28 -2.55 3.58
C VAL A 85 -6.08 -1.63 3.74
N MET A 86 -6.15 -0.63 4.62
CA MET A 86 -5.03 0.30 4.84
C MET A 86 -3.80 -0.39 5.45
N SER A 87 -4.01 -1.37 6.34
CA SER A 87 -2.93 -2.11 7.00
C SER A 87 -2.23 -3.03 6.01
N ASP A 88 -2.98 -3.78 5.20
CA ASP A 88 -2.44 -4.63 4.14
C ASP A 88 -1.76 -3.79 3.05
N LEU A 89 -2.35 -2.66 2.67
CA LEU A 89 -1.76 -1.71 1.72
C LEU A 89 -0.39 -1.24 2.20
N ARG A 90 -0.27 -0.89 3.49
CA ARG A 90 1.02 -0.52 4.07
C ARG A 90 2.04 -1.65 3.99
N MET A 91 1.65 -2.88 4.31
CA MET A 91 2.55 -4.03 4.21
C MET A 91 3.02 -4.26 2.78
N ILE A 92 2.12 -4.17 1.80
CA ILE A 92 2.46 -4.29 0.37
C ILE A 92 3.45 -3.20 -0.05
N VAL A 93 3.21 -1.95 0.38
CA VAL A 93 4.13 -0.83 0.08
C VAL A 93 5.50 -1.06 0.72
N ASP A 94 5.57 -1.52 1.96
CA ASP A 94 6.84 -1.85 2.63
C ASP A 94 7.58 -2.96 1.87
N GLU A 95 6.88 -4.00 1.42
CA GLU A 95 7.46 -5.08 0.59
C GLU A 95 7.99 -4.58 -0.75
N LEU A 96 7.26 -3.67 -1.43
CA LEU A 96 7.72 -3.04 -2.67
C LEU A 96 8.96 -2.17 -2.45
N ILE A 97 9.00 -1.45 -1.33
CA ILE A 97 10.17 -0.64 -0.96
C ILE A 97 11.39 -1.55 -0.79
N ALA A 98 11.25 -2.65 -0.06
CA ALA A 98 12.33 -3.61 0.15
C ALA A 98 12.80 -4.23 -1.18
N LEU A 99 11.87 -4.65 -2.05
CA LEU A 99 12.20 -5.24 -3.35
C LEU A 99 12.97 -4.27 -4.25
N LEU A 100 12.51 -3.03 -4.39
CA LEU A 100 13.22 -2.03 -5.20
C LEU A 100 14.61 -1.73 -4.62
N TYR A 101 14.73 -1.61 -3.30
CA TYR A 101 16.00 -1.35 -2.64
C TYR A 101 17.03 -2.45 -2.90
N ILE A 102 16.66 -3.73 -2.76
CA ILE A 102 17.61 -4.84 -2.98
C ILE A 102 18.05 -4.96 -4.44
N VAL A 103 17.15 -4.68 -5.38
CA VAL A 103 17.48 -4.68 -6.81
C VAL A 103 18.40 -3.52 -7.14
N GLU A 104 18.16 -2.32 -6.60
CA GLU A 104 19.07 -1.17 -6.77
C GLU A 104 20.47 -1.47 -6.21
N LYS A 105 20.53 -2.04 -5.00
CA LYS A 105 21.82 -2.40 -4.39
C LYS A 105 22.57 -3.48 -5.16
N ARG A 106 21.86 -4.43 -5.78
CA ARG A 106 22.48 -5.44 -6.63
C ARG A 106 23.22 -4.83 -7.82
N LYS A 107 22.74 -3.73 -8.39
CA LYS A 107 23.42 -3.02 -9.49
C LYS A 107 24.83 -2.58 -9.10
N VAL A 108 25.01 -2.15 -7.85
CA VAL A 108 26.29 -1.67 -7.32
C VAL A 108 27.17 -2.81 -6.81
N LEU A 109 26.57 -3.79 -6.12
CA LEU A 109 27.31 -4.87 -5.46
C LEU A 109 27.64 -6.05 -6.38
N GLY A 110 26.95 -6.16 -7.52
CA GLY A 110 27.04 -7.32 -8.42
C GLY A 110 26.25 -8.54 -7.95
N ASP A 111 25.77 -8.55 -6.71
CA ASP A 111 24.86 -9.55 -6.14
C ASP A 111 23.88 -8.88 -5.15
N TYR A 112 22.83 -9.58 -4.74
CA TYR A 112 21.87 -9.04 -3.76
C TYR A 112 22.56 -8.70 -2.43
N PRO A 113 22.19 -7.60 -1.77
CA PRO A 113 22.81 -7.23 -0.49
C PRO A 113 22.52 -8.29 0.58
N SER A 114 23.40 -8.46 1.56
CA SER A 114 23.19 -9.35 2.71
C SER A 114 22.28 -8.75 3.80
N LYS A 115 21.97 -7.46 3.71
CA LYS A 115 21.13 -6.72 4.64
C LYS A 115 20.26 -5.70 3.89
N ILE A 116 19.01 -5.56 4.32
CA ILE A 116 18.10 -4.52 3.85
C ILE A 116 18.12 -3.37 4.85
N GLU A 117 18.62 -2.20 4.46
CA GLU A 117 18.58 -1.01 5.32
C GLU A 117 17.24 -0.25 5.23
N ILE A 118 16.52 -0.45 4.14
CA ILE A 118 15.31 0.30 3.80
C ILE A 118 14.24 -0.73 3.43
N GLU A 119 13.51 -1.18 4.45
CA GLU A 119 12.49 -2.24 4.33
C GLU A 119 11.06 -1.73 4.53
N SER A 120 10.89 -0.43 4.83
CA SER A 120 9.59 0.16 5.11
C SER A 120 9.51 1.64 4.74
N ILE A 121 8.27 2.16 4.60
CA ILE A 121 8.01 3.60 4.48
C ILE A 121 8.65 4.36 5.64
N GLY A 122 8.65 3.80 6.85
CA GLY A 122 9.25 4.43 8.03
C GLY A 122 10.75 4.68 7.86
N ASN A 123 11.51 3.66 7.42
CA ASN A 123 12.94 3.80 7.15
C ASN A 123 13.21 4.78 6.01
N LEU A 124 12.41 4.69 4.94
CA LEU A 124 12.50 5.58 3.78
C LEU A 124 12.30 7.05 4.15
N LEU A 125 11.25 7.35 4.91
CA LEU A 125 10.99 8.70 5.43
C LEU A 125 12.14 9.20 6.32
N GLY A 126 12.74 8.30 7.12
CA GLY A 126 13.93 8.60 7.93
C GLY A 126 15.12 9.05 7.07
N LYS A 127 15.45 8.30 6.02
CA LYS A 127 16.55 8.64 5.09
C LYS A 127 16.33 9.98 4.38
N TRP A 128 15.08 10.28 4.00
CA TRP A 128 14.74 11.59 3.41
C TRP A 128 14.93 12.75 4.39
N ASN A 129 14.62 12.57 5.67
CA ASN A 129 14.86 13.59 6.69
C ASN A 129 16.37 13.83 6.91
N GLU A 130 17.19 12.79 6.77
CA GLU A 130 18.66 12.87 6.80
C GLU A 130 19.28 13.40 5.51
N ARG A 131 18.48 13.73 4.49
CA ARG A 131 18.92 14.14 3.14
C ARG A 131 19.81 13.12 2.42
N LYS A 132 19.63 11.82 2.71
CA LYS A 132 20.32 10.70 2.04
C LYS A 132 19.40 10.10 0.98
N PHE A 133 19.61 10.49 -0.29
CA PHE A 133 18.66 10.19 -1.37
C PHE A 133 19.14 9.17 -2.40
N ASP A 134 20.44 8.90 -2.50
CA ASP A 134 21.03 8.24 -3.67
C ASP A 134 20.39 6.86 -3.94
N ASP A 135 20.19 6.05 -2.90
CA ASP A 135 19.62 4.70 -3.00
C ASP A 135 18.08 4.64 -3.03
N VAL A 136 17.40 5.80 -2.95
CA VAL A 136 15.95 5.89 -2.75
C VAL A 136 15.27 6.95 -3.61
N ARG A 137 15.99 7.47 -4.59
CA ARG A 137 15.53 8.63 -5.37
C ARG A 137 14.24 8.35 -6.12
N PHE A 138 14.06 7.13 -6.62
CA PHE A 138 12.87 6.71 -7.36
C PHE A 138 11.59 6.65 -6.50
N PHE A 139 11.69 6.77 -5.17
CA PHE A 139 10.50 6.87 -4.32
C PHE A 139 9.96 8.30 -4.18
N ILE A 140 10.72 9.32 -4.60
CA ILE A 140 10.45 10.73 -4.23
C ILE A 140 9.13 11.25 -4.80
N ASP A 141 8.75 10.80 -5.98
CA ASP A 141 7.56 11.26 -6.69
C ASP A 141 6.26 10.87 -5.97
N TYR A 142 6.34 9.90 -5.05
CA TYR A 142 5.23 9.42 -4.23
C TYR A 142 5.38 9.74 -2.74
N LYS A 143 6.32 10.61 -2.38
CA LYS A 143 6.61 10.97 -0.98
C LYS A 143 5.37 11.32 -0.18
N ASP A 144 4.49 12.16 -0.72
CA ASP A 144 3.28 12.60 0.00
C ASP A 144 2.27 11.47 0.17
N PHE A 145 2.11 10.62 -0.86
CA PHE A 145 1.26 9.44 -0.77
C PHE A 145 1.78 8.46 0.30
N LEU A 146 3.07 8.14 0.25
CA LEU A 146 3.73 7.25 1.21
C LEU A 146 3.63 7.79 2.64
N LYS A 147 3.84 9.09 2.82
CA LYS A 147 3.66 9.76 4.11
C LYS A 147 2.22 9.62 4.61
N ASN A 148 1.22 9.84 3.75
CA ASN A 148 -0.19 9.68 4.13
C ASN A 148 -0.50 8.26 4.58
N VAL A 149 -0.09 7.24 3.81
CA VAL A 149 -0.26 5.82 4.18
C VAL A 149 0.40 5.54 5.54
N ASN A 150 1.61 6.06 5.75
CA ASN A 150 2.33 5.91 7.01
C ASN A 150 1.64 6.58 8.20
N ASP A 151 1.19 7.82 8.03
CA ASP A 151 0.53 8.57 9.09
C ASP A 151 -0.84 7.95 9.45
N ILE A 152 -1.62 7.49 8.47
CA ILE A 152 -2.90 6.81 8.68
C ILE A 152 -2.69 5.49 9.44
N THR A 153 -1.81 4.63 8.96
CA THR A 153 -1.59 3.31 9.58
C THR A 153 -0.96 3.41 10.97
N ASN A 154 -0.08 4.37 11.21
CA ASN A 154 0.41 4.65 12.56
C ASN A 154 -0.70 5.20 13.48
N THR A 155 -1.63 5.98 12.93
CA THR A 155 -2.79 6.47 13.70
C THR A 155 -3.68 5.31 14.13
N TYR A 156 -3.98 4.35 13.25
CA TYR A 156 -4.75 3.16 13.63
C TYR A 156 -4.07 2.29 14.68
N LYS A 157 -2.73 2.27 14.72
CA LYS A 157 -1.95 1.51 15.70
C LYS A 157 -1.82 2.20 17.06
N HIS A 158 -1.71 3.53 17.07
CA HIS A 158 -1.23 4.27 18.25
C HIS A 158 -2.20 5.34 18.76
N SER A 159 -3.24 5.69 18.01
CA SER A 159 -4.24 6.66 18.47
C SER A 159 -5.35 5.97 19.26
N PHE A 160 -5.64 6.55 20.43
CA PHE A 160 -6.77 6.14 21.27
C PHE A 160 -8.04 6.95 20.96
N ILE A 161 -7.96 7.95 20.07
CA ILE A 161 -9.11 8.82 19.78
C ILE A 161 -10.16 8.00 19.04
N ASN A 162 -11.40 8.11 19.51
CA ASN A 162 -12.56 7.45 18.95
C ASN A 162 -12.98 8.08 17.61
N ASP A 163 -12.22 7.78 16.56
CA ASP A 163 -12.45 8.20 15.18
C ASP A 163 -13.56 7.38 14.49
N HIS A 164 -13.85 6.17 14.98
CA HIS A 164 -15.01 5.40 14.53
C HIS A 164 -16.35 6.13 14.79
N ILE A 165 -16.44 7.02 15.78
CA ILE A 165 -17.62 7.90 15.97
C ILE A 165 -17.86 8.83 14.76
N VAL A 166 -16.80 9.27 14.07
CA VAL A 166 -16.92 10.12 12.87
C VAL A 166 -17.55 9.34 11.72
N PHE A 167 -17.26 8.04 11.61
CA PHE A 167 -17.86 7.14 10.62
C PHE A 167 -19.40 7.08 10.73
N TYR A 168 -19.97 7.23 11.92
CA TYR A 168 -21.42 7.22 12.12
C TYR A 168 -22.14 8.48 11.60
N ARG A 169 -21.41 9.57 11.27
CA ARG A 169 -22.04 10.89 11.06
C ARG A 169 -22.39 11.25 9.62
N GLN A 170 -22.14 10.38 8.64
CA GLN A 170 -22.66 10.32 7.25
C GLN A 170 -21.55 9.83 6.33
N LEU A 171 -21.80 8.76 5.57
CA LEU A 171 -20.84 8.19 4.62
C LEU A 171 -21.40 8.31 3.22
N ASP A 172 -21.32 9.47 2.58
CA ASP A 172 -21.73 9.57 1.17
C ASP A 172 -20.94 8.59 0.28
N LYS A 173 -19.72 8.25 0.69
CA LYS A 173 -18.85 7.25 0.05
C LYS A 173 -17.85 6.63 1.03
N PRO A 174 -17.26 5.46 0.71
CA PRO A 174 -16.18 4.87 1.50
C PRO A 174 -15.03 5.86 1.73
N THR A 175 -14.72 6.13 3.00
CA THR A 175 -13.79 7.18 3.41
C THR A 175 -12.90 6.69 4.55
N VAL A 176 -11.60 6.92 4.41
CA VAL A 176 -10.59 6.71 5.44
C VAL A 176 -10.64 7.89 6.41
N TYR A 177 -10.91 7.59 7.68
CA TYR A 177 -10.85 8.57 8.76
C TYR A 177 -9.73 8.21 9.71
N ALA A 178 -8.89 9.18 10.05
CA ALA A 178 -7.85 9.00 11.04
C ALA A 178 -7.68 10.28 11.85
N ILE A 179 -7.64 10.17 13.18
CA ILE A 179 -7.35 11.32 14.06
C ILE A 179 -6.06 11.03 14.81
N ARG A 180 -4.99 11.71 14.41
CA ARG A 180 -3.67 11.49 15.02
C ARG A 180 -3.59 12.16 16.39
N ASN A 181 -3.28 11.36 17.42
CA ASN A 181 -2.86 11.85 18.71
C ASN A 181 -1.32 11.95 18.75
N PHE A 182 -0.79 13.16 18.94
CA PHE A 182 0.65 13.35 19.13
C PHE A 182 0.97 13.19 20.63
N ASN A 183 1.85 12.25 20.97
CA ASN A 183 2.34 12.01 22.34
C ASN A 183 1.26 11.62 23.36
N GLY A 184 0.10 11.12 22.93
CA GLY A 184 -0.98 10.70 23.83
C GLY A 184 -1.83 11.85 24.39
N GLU A 185 -1.53 13.11 24.04
CA GLU A 185 -2.28 14.29 24.47
C GLU A 185 -3.39 14.66 23.48
N PHE A 186 -4.63 14.72 23.97
CA PHE A 186 -5.73 15.27 23.19
C PHE A 186 -5.71 16.80 23.23
N ASP A 187 -5.37 17.41 22.11
CA ASP A 187 -5.42 18.85 21.83
C ASP A 187 -6.22 19.07 20.53
N LYS A 188 -7.43 19.64 20.66
CA LYS A 188 -8.34 19.90 19.53
C LYS A 188 -7.74 20.75 18.41
N GLN A 189 -6.73 21.59 18.71
CA GLN A 189 -6.06 22.41 17.69
C GLN A 189 -4.98 21.62 16.93
N LYS A 190 -4.43 20.56 17.54
CA LYS A 190 -3.36 19.73 16.98
C LYS A 190 -3.84 18.40 16.41
N ASN A 191 -4.88 17.79 16.98
CA ASN A 191 -5.48 16.56 16.49
C ASN A 191 -6.35 16.85 15.27
N LYS A 192 -5.71 16.90 14.10
CA LYS A 192 -6.43 17.10 12.83
C LYS A 192 -7.10 15.81 12.39
N LEU A 193 -8.37 15.91 12.02
CA LEU A 193 -9.09 14.84 11.32
C LEU A 193 -8.54 14.74 9.89
N THR A 194 -7.96 13.59 9.57
CA THR A 194 -7.73 13.17 8.20
C THR A 194 -8.99 12.48 7.70
N ALA A 195 -9.57 12.98 6.63
CA ALA A 195 -10.69 12.38 5.92
C ALA A 195 -10.34 12.30 4.44
N ILE A 196 -10.05 11.09 3.95
CA ILE A 196 -9.64 10.87 2.56
C ILE A 196 -10.56 9.81 1.94
N PRO A 197 -11.25 10.11 0.82
CA PRO A 197 -12.02 9.09 0.11
C PRO A 197 -11.14 7.88 -0.19
N LEU A 198 -11.66 6.67 0.08
CA LEU A 198 -10.90 5.44 -0.14
C LEU A 198 -10.43 5.32 -1.60
N GLU A 199 -11.27 5.77 -2.53
CA GLU A 199 -10.97 5.91 -3.95
C GLU A 199 -9.67 6.69 -4.22
N ASN A 200 -9.42 7.79 -3.51
CA ASN A 200 -8.21 8.59 -3.69
C ASN A 200 -6.95 7.84 -3.22
N ILE A 201 -7.06 7.04 -2.16
CA ILE A 201 -5.97 6.18 -1.69
C ILE A 201 -5.68 5.10 -2.73
N VAL A 202 -6.71 4.41 -3.21
CA VAL A 202 -6.58 3.33 -4.20
C VAL A 202 -6.01 3.87 -5.52
N ASN A 203 -6.49 5.00 -6.02
CA ASN A 203 -5.96 5.63 -7.23
C ASN A 203 -4.49 6.07 -7.07
N GLY A 204 -4.15 6.64 -5.90
CA GLY A 204 -2.76 7.00 -5.58
C GLY A 204 -1.85 5.78 -5.55
N PHE A 205 -2.33 4.68 -4.96
CA PHE A 205 -1.61 3.41 -4.97
C PHE A 205 -1.47 2.84 -6.38
N ASN A 206 -2.54 2.77 -7.18
CA ASN A 206 -2.49 2.19 -8.54
C ASN A 206 -1.46 2.91 -9.41
N LYS A 207 -1.41 4.24 -9.32
CA LYS A 207 -0.41 5.03 -10.04
C LYS A 207 1.01 4.65 -9.61
N MET A 208 1.28 4.66 -8.31
CA MET A 208 2.58 4.29 -7.73
C MET A 208 2.98 2.86 -8.08
N PHE A 209 2.07 1.91 -7.85
CA PHE A 209 2.27 0.49 -8.05
C PHE A 209 2.61 0.17 -9.51
N LYS A 210 1.90 0.77 -10.46
CA LYS A 210 2.17 0.62 -11.89
C LYS A 210 3.60 1.07 -12.24
N GLU A 211 4.01 2.25 -11.77
CA GLU A 211 5.34 2.79 -12.04
C GLU A 211 6.44 1.95 -11.39
N TYR A 212 6.27 1.56 -10.12
CA TYR A 212 7.23 0.70 -9.42
C TYR A 212 7.32 -0.70 -10.00
N ARG A 213 6.21 -1.26 -10.49
CA ARG A 213 6.21 -2.54 -11.20
C ARG A 213 7.01 -2.45 -12.50
N ILE A 214 6.79 -1.40 -13.29
CA ILE A 214 7.55 -1.18 -14.54
C ILE A 214 9.04 -1.07 -14.22
N LEU A 215 9.40 -0.22 -13.24
CA LEU A 215 10.78 -0.03 -12.82
C LEU A 215 11.42 -1.34 -12.34
N LEU A 216 10.74 -2.11 -11.50
CA LEU A 216 11.23 -3.41 -11.04
C LEU A 216 11.49 -4.36 -12.22
N LYS A 217 10.58 -4.44 -13.20
CA LYS A 217 10.77 -5.28 -14.39
C LYS A 217 11.99 -4.85 -15.20
N GLU A 218 12.17 -3.55 -15.40
CA GLU A 218 13.31 -3.02 -16.16
C GLU A 218 14.63 -3.33 -15.46
N MET A 219 14.73 -3.04 -14.16
CA MET A 219 15.94 -3.25 -13.38
C MET A 219 16.32 -4.74 -13.28
N THR A 220 15.32 -5.61 -13.10
CA THR A 220 15.57 -7.05 -12.98
C THR A 220 15.92 -7.69 -14.33
N TYR A 221 15.28 -7.26 -15.42
CA TYR A 221 15.65 -7.69 -16.76
C TYR A 221 17.10 -7.32 -17.11
N GLU A 222 17.52 -6.08 -16.83
CA GLU A 222 18.91 -5.63 -17.02
C GLU A 222 19.90 -6.56 -16.28
N GLN A 223 19.54 -6.96 -15.05
CA GLN A 223 20.37 -7.86 -14.24
C GLN A 223 20.45 -9.27 -14.81
N ILE A 224 19.33 -9.84 -15.27
CA ILE A 224 19.30 -11.18 -15.87
C ILE A 224 20.16 -11.23 -17.13
N VAL A 225 20.09 -10.19 -17.99
CA VAL A 225 20.93 -10.08 -19.18
C VAL A 225 22.41 -10.02 -18.79
N ASN A 226 22.77 -9.18 -17.83
CA ASN A 226 24.14 -9.05 -17.34
C ASN A 226 24.68 -10.37 -16.76
N ASP A 227 23.86 -11.12 -16.01
CA ASP A 227 24.24 -12.40 -15.44
C ASP A 227 24.48 -13.46 -16.53
N PHE A 228 23.68 -13.43 -17.60
CA PHE A 228 23.84 -14.32 -18.75
C PHE A 228 25.10 -14.00 -19.58
N GLU A 229 25.38 -12.72 -19.82
CA GLU A 229 26.59 -12.29 -20.54
C GLU A 229 27.86 -12.63 -19.77
N LYS A 230 27.89 -12.43 -18.44
CA LYS A 230 29.02 -12.84 -17.60
C LYS A 230 29.30 -14.34 -17.67
N LYS A 231 28.25 -15.18 -17.69
CA LYS A 231 28.39 -16.64 -17.81
C LYS A 231 28.95 -17.10 -19.16
N LYS A 232 28.75 -16.33 -20.24
CA LYS A 232 29.31 -16.65 -21.56
C LYS A 232 30.81 -16.36 -21.67
N ASN A 233 31.33 -15.50 -20.80
CA ASN A 233 32.73 -15.06 -20.79
C ASN A 233 33.60 -15.83 -19.78
N LEU A 234 33.04 -16.84 -19.11
CA LEU A 234 33.70 -17.78 -18.19
C LEU A 234 33.89 -19.14 -18.89
#